data_AF-A0A7L2R6W3-F1
#
_entry.id   AF-A0A7L2R6W3-F1
#
_cell.length_a   1.000
_cell.length_b   1.000
_cell.length_c   1.000
_cell.angle_alpha   90.00
_cell.angle_beta   90.00
_cell.angle_gamma   90.00
#
_symmetry.space_group_name_H-M   'P 1'
#
loop_
_entity.id
_entity.type
_entity.pdbx_description
1 polymer ?
#
loop_
_entity_poly.entity_id
_entity_poly.type
_entity_poly.pdbx_seq_one_letter_code
_entity_poly.pdbx_strand_id
1 'polypeptide(L)'
;IKCAQYWPRKEEKEMFFEDTNLKLTLISEDIKSYYTVRQLELENLTSQETREILHFHYTTWPDFGVPESPASFLNFLFKVRESGSLSPGHGPVVVHCSAGIGRSGTFCLVDTCLLLV
;
A
#
# COMPACT_ATOMS: atom_id res chain seq x y z
N ILE A 1 10.50 -13.46 -9.16
CA ILE A 1 9.43 -12.94 -8.26
C ILE A 1 10.11 -12.08 -7.19
N LYS A 2 9.72 -10.81 -7.04
CA LYS A 2 10.34 -9.85 -6.09
C LYS A 2 9.59 -9.73 -4.76
N CYS A 3 8.32 -10.14 -4.75
CA CYS A 3 7.42 -10.20 -3.61
C CYS A 3 6.34 -11.25 -3.92
N ALA A 4 5.83 -11.95 -2.91
CA ALA A 4 4.71 -12.89 -3.07
C ALA A 4 3.40 -12.15 -3.41
N GLN A 5 2.42 -12.85 -3.96
CA GLN A 5 1.07 -12.32 -4.11
C GLN A 5 0.34 -12.40 -2.76
N TYR A 6 0.54 -11.40 -1.89
CA TYR A 6 0.02 -11.38 -0.51
C TYR A 6 -1.38 -10.76 -0.37
N TRP A 7 -2.02 -10.41 -1.48
CA TRP A 7 -3.37 -9.85 -1.49
C TRP A 7 -4.24 -10.51 -2.58
N PRO A 8 -5.57 -10.62 -2.36
CA PRO A 8 -6.50 -11.19 -3.32
C PRO A 8 -6.51 -10.43 -4.65
N ARG A 9 -6.59 -11.17 -5.77
CA ARG A 9 -6.81 -10.59 -7.10
C ARG A 9 -8.30 -10.55 -7.42
N LYS A 10 -8.69 -9.95 -8.55
CA LYS A 10 -10.12 -9.90 -8.92
C LYS A 10 -10.74 -11.28 -9.12
N GLU A 11 -9.94 -12.25 -9.53
CA GLU A 11 -10.35 -13.64 -9.75
C GLU A 11 -10.52 -14.39 -8.42
N GLU A 12 -9.69 -14.06 -7.44
CA GLU A 12 -9.63 -14.66 -6.10
C GLU A 12 -10.12 -13.61 -5.10
N LYS A 13 -11.44 -13.49 -4.93
CA LYS A 13 -12.06 -12.41 -4.12
C LYS A 13 -11.56 -12.34 -2.67
N GLU A 14 -11.06 -13.44 -2.13
CA GLU A 14 -10.63 -13.58 -0.75
C GLU A 14 -9.38 -14.46 -0.62
N MET A 15 -8.59 -14.23 0.43
CA MET A 15 -7.43 -15.03 0.83
C MET A 15 -7.53 -15.35 2.32
N PHE A 16 -7.20 -16.60 2.69
CA PHE A 16 -7.14 -17.07 4.07
C PHE A 16 -5.69 -17.33 4.47
N PHE A 17 -5.30 -16.84 5.64
CA PHE A 17 -4.00 -17.04 6.27
C PHE A 17 -4.20 -17.87 7.53
N GLU A 18 -4.16 -19.21 7.39
CA GLU A 18 -4.47 -20.17 8.46
C GLU A 18 -3.50 -20.07 9.65
N ASP A 19 -2.23 -19.74 9.40
CA ASP A 19 -1.19 -19.60 10.42
C ASP A 19 -1.43 -18.44 11.39
N THR A 20 -2.16 -17.41 10.93
CA THR A 20 -2.46 -16.20 11.70
C THR A 20 -3.95 -15.99 11.96
N ASN A 21 -4.81 -16.89 11.46
CA ASN A 21 -6.27 -16.78 11.52
C ASN A 21 -6.80 -15.44 10.97
N LEU A 22 -6.27 -15.02 9.82
CA LEU A 22 -6.70 -13.82 9.12
C LEU A 22 -7.38 -14.15 7.80
N LYS A 23 -8.42 -13.39 7.46
CA LYS A 23 -9.02 -13.38 6.12
C LYS A 23 -8.89 -11.99 5.51
N LEU A 24 -8.52 -11.94 4.24
CA LEU A 24 -8.36 -10.70 3.49
C LEU A 24 -9.26 -10.73 2.25
N THR A 25 -10.13 -9.74 2.11
CA THR A 25 -11.10 -9.66 1.01
C THR A 25 -10.82 -8.42 0.15
N LEU A 26 -10.88 -8.56 -1.19
CA LEU A 26 -10.82 -7.42 -2.10
C LEU A 26 -12.21 -6.77 -2.22
N ILE A 27 -12.35 -5.54 -1.74
CA ILE A 27 -13.62 -4.78 -1.79
C ILE A 27 -13.73 -3.98 -3.08
N SER A 28 -12.68 -3.21 -3.41
CA SER A 28 -12.65 -2.40 -4.63
C SER A 28 -11.22 -2.19 -5.13
N GLU A 29 -11.08 -1.89 -6.42
CA GLU A 29 -9.81 -1.60 -7.07
C GLU A 29 -9.97 -0.47 -8.09
N ASP A 30 -9.17 0.58 -7.94
CA ASP A 30 -9.07 1.72 -8.86
C ASP A 30 -7.69 1.74 -9.53
N ILE A 31 -7.66 1.39 -10.82
CA ILE A 31 -6.43 1.27 -11.62
C ILE A 31 -6.17 2.59 -12.35
N LYS A 32 -5.03 3.23 -12.07
CA LYS A 32 -4.51 4.40 -12.80
C LYS A 32 -3.28 4.01 -13.62
N SER A 33 -2.76 4.98 -14.38
CA SER A 33 -1.61 4.75 -15.27
C SER A 33 -0.30 4.41 -14.53
N TYR A 34 -0.05 5.00 -13.36
CA TYR A 34 1.20 4.80 -12.60
C TYR A 34 1.03 4.23 -11.19
N TYR A 35 -0.21 4.01 -10.75
CA TYR A 35 -0.52 3.37 -9.47
C TYR A 35 -1.89 2.70 -9.49
N THR A 36 -2.16 1.87 -8.48
CA THR A 36 -3.46 1.27 -8.22
C THR A 36 -3.78 1.45 -6.75
N VAL A 37 -5.03 1.80 -6.43
CA VAL A 37 -5.52 1.83 -5.04
C VAL A 37 -6.53 0.71 -4.87
N ARG A 38 -6.40 -0.05 -3.79
CA ARG A 38 -7.37 -1.08 -3.41
C ARG A 38 -7.93 -0.79 -2.03
N GLN A 39 -9.22 -1.05 -1.86
CA GLN A 39 -9.82 -1.22 -0.55
C GLN A 39 -9.86 -2.71 -0.25
N LEU A 40 -9.26 -3.09 0.87
CA LEU A 40 -9.24 -4.45 1.37
C LEU A 40 -9.95 -4.48 2.71
N GLU A 41 -10.65 -5.56 2.99
CA GLU A 41 -11.17 -5.84 4.34
C GLU A 41 -10.31 -6.93 4.96
N LEU A 42 -9.70 -6.61 6.10
CA LEU A 42 -8.96 -7.56 6.92
C LEU A 42 -9.83 -7.97 8.11
N GLU A 43 -10.13 -9.26 8.20
CA GLU A 43 -10.90 -9.85 9.29
C GLU A 43 -9.99 -10.72 10.15
N ASN A 44 -10.04 -10.49 11.47
CA ASN A 44 -9.47 -11.41 12.44
C ASN A 44 -10.50 -12.50 12.75
N LEU A 45 -10.26 -13.72 12.29
CA LEU A 45 -11.21 -14.83 12.43
C LEU A 45 -11.37 -15.29 13.89
N THR A 46 -10.44 -14.94 14.77
CA THR A 46 -10.50 -15.27 16.21
C THR A 46 -11.41 -14.30 16.95
N SER A 47 -11.29 -12.99 16.71
CA SER A 47 -12.08 -11.96 17.41
C SER A 47 -13.33 -11.52 16.64
N GLN A 48 -13.44 -11.86 15.35
CA GLN A 48 -14.46 -11.39 14.41
C GLN A 48 -14.43 -9.86 14.17
N GLU A 49 -13.35 -9.18 14.56
CA GLU A 49 -13.16 -7.77 14.22
C GLU A 49 -12.72 -7.63 12.76
N THR A 50 -13.31 -6.64 12.07
CA THR A 50 -12.93 -6.26 10.71
C THR A 50 -12.32 -4.86 10.67
N ARG A 51 -11.38 -4.66 9.73
CA ARG A 51 -10.78 -3.35 9.45
C ARG A 51 -10.66 -3.14 7.95
N GLU A 52 -10.96 -1.93 7.49
CA GLU A 52 -10.64 -1.50 6.14
C GLU A 52 -9.15 -1.14 6.04
N ILE A 53 -8.48 -1.64 4.99
CA ILE A 53 -7.09 -1.37 4.67
C ILE A 53 -7.04 -0.77 3.27
N LEU A 54 -6.43 0.42 3.16
CA LEU A 54 -6.12 1.03 1.88
C LEU A 54 -4.74 0.56 1.40
N HIS A 55 -4.71 -0.12 0.26
CA HIS A 55 -3.48 -0.62 -0.34
C HIS A 55 -3.10 0.22 -1.57
N PHE A 56 -2.04 1.02 -1.42
CA PHE A 56 -1.48 1.88 -2.45
C PHE A 56 -0.31 1.20 -3.17
N HIS A 57 -0.49 0.85 -4.43
CA HIS A 57 0.50 0.14 -5.22
C HIS A 57 1.03 1.01 -6.35
N TYR A 58 2.25 1.57 -6.22
CA TYR A 58 2.91 2.30 -7.29
C TYR A 58 3.51 1.34 -8.31
N THR A 59 3.02 1.34 -9.55
CA THR A 59 3.24 0.25 -10.53
C THR A 59 4.36 0.53 -11.54
N THR A 60 4.87 1.75 -11.59
CA THR A 60 5.80 2.21 -12.65
C THR A 60 7.18 2.58 -12.13
N TRP A 61 7.54 2.19 -10.90
CA TRP A 61 8.89 2.43 -10.38
C TRP A 61 9.83 1.27 -10.75
N PRO A 62 10.83 1.49 -11.63
CA PRO A 62 11.78 0.45 -12.00
C PRO A 62 12.64 -0.02 -10.82
N ASP A 63 13.10 -1.28 -10.85
CA ASP A 63 13.90 -1.87 -9.76
C ASP A 63 15.28 -1.21 -9.58
N PHE A 64 15.85 -0.64 -10.65
CA PHE A 64 17.17 0.03 -10.65
C PHE A 64 17.08 1.41 -11.28
N GLY A 65 16.30 2.31 -10.66
CA GLY A 65 16.15 3.67 -11.15
C GLY A 65 15.25 4.53 -10.27
N VAL A 66 14.88 5.67 -10.82
CA VAL A 66 13.95 6.62 -10.21
C VAL A 66 12.61 6.59 -10.95
N PRO A 67 11.52 7.11 -10.37
CA PRO A 67 10.28 7.32 -11.11
C PRO A 67 10.53 8.14 -12.38
N GLU A 68 9.83 7.83 -13.47
CA GLU A 68 10.01 8.52 -14.76
C GLU A 68 9.77 10.04 -14.68
N SER A 69 8.95 10.48 -13.72
CA SER A 69 8.70 11.88 -13.44
C SER A 69 8.54 12.12 -11.94
N PRO A 70 9.15 13.18 -11.37
CA PRO A 70 8.85 13.60 -10.00
C PRO A 70 7.35 13.87 -9.78
N ALA A 71 6.63 14.31 -10.82
CA ALA A 71 5.22 14.64 -10.72
C ALA A 71 4.34 13.40 -10.44
N SER A 72 4.61 12.26 -11.08
CA SER A 72 3.83 11.03 -10.82
C SER A 72 4.06 10.51 -9.40
N PHE A 73 5.31 10.56 -8.92
CA PHE A 73 5.64 10.20 -7.54
C PHE A 73 4.98 11.14 -6.52
N LEU A 74 5.06 12.46 -6.72
CA LEU A 74 4.43 13.43 -5.81
C LEU A 74 2.91 13.31 -5.81
N ASN A 75 2.28 13.15 -6.98
CA ASN A 75 0.84 12.91 -7.06
C ASN A 75 0.42 11.66 -6.29
N PHE A 76 1.19 10.58 -6.39
CA PHE A 76 0.95 9.37 -5.60
C PHE A 76 1.11 9.63 -4.09
N LEU A 77 2.19 10.31 -3.68
CA LEU A 77 2.40 10.66 -2.28
C LEU A 77 1.24 11.48 -1.71
N PHE A 78 0.77 12.49 -2.44
CA PHE A 78 -0.38 13.29 -2.02
C PHE A 78 -1.65 12.46 -1.93
N LYS A 79 -1.86 11.46 -2.81
CA LYS A 79 -2.99 10.53 -2.69
C LYS A 79 -2.92 9.68 -1.41
N VAL A 80 -1.73 9.28 -0.96
CA VAL A 80 -1.55 8.57 0.32
C VAL A 80 -1.79 9.50 1.52
N ARG A 81 -1.44 10.78 1.41
CA ARG A 81 -1.76 11.78 2.45
C ARG A 81 -3.25 12.08 2.55
N GLU A 82 -3.87 12.35 1.41
CA GLU A 82 -5.30 12.70 1.30
C GLU A 82 -6.21 11.59 1.84
N SER A 83 -5.77 10.32 1.83
CA SER A 83 -6.54 9.22 2.41
C SER A 83 -6.55 9.17 3.93
N GLY A 84 -5.71 9.97 4.60
CA GLY A 84 -5.54 9.93 6.06
C GLY A 84 -4.74 8.73 6.57
N SER A 85 -4.14 7.93 5.67
CA SER A 85 -3.32 6.76 6.05
C SER A 85 -2.03 7.14 6.78
N LEU A 86 -1.58 8.40 6.68
CA LEU A 86 -0.43 8.94 7.42
C LEU A 86 -0.83 9.73 8.67
N SER A 87 -2.13 9.80 9.00
CA SER A 87 -2.62 10.57 10.14
C SER A 87 -2.25 9.91 11.48
N PRO A 88 -1.96 10.69 12.54
CA PRO A 88 -1.57 10.17 13.85
C PRO A 88 -2.70 9.43 14.61
N GLY A 89 -3.93 9.48 14.10
CA GLY A 89 -5.07 8.73 14.65
C GLY A 89 -5.05 7.23 14.35
N HIS A 90 -4.11 6.77 13.53
CA HIS A 90 -3.94 5.36 13.15
C HIS A 90 -2.56 4.83 13.54
N GLY A 91 -2.36 3.51 13.42
CA GLY A 91 -1.03 2.93 13.49
C GLY A 91 -0.13 3.42 12.34
N PRO A 92 1.21 3.24 12.45
CA PRO A 92 2.14 3.64 11.39
C PRO A 92 1.82 2.96 10.06
N VAL A 93 1.96 3.69 8.96
CA VAL A 93 1.82 3.12 7.61
C VAL A 93 2.88 2.04 7.35
N VAL A 94 2.48 0.97 6.69
CA VAL A 94 3.41 -0.06 6.19
C VAL A 94 3.86 0.32 4.78
N VAL A 95 5.15 0.62 4.63
CA VAL A 95 5.77 0.93 3.33
C VAL A 95 6.78 -0.15 3.01
N HIS A 96 6.66 -0.80 1.85
CA HIS A 96 7.62 -1.79 1.41
C HIS A 96 7.92 -1.68 -0.09
N CYS A 97 9.03 -2.28 -0.49
CA CYS A 97 9.37 -2.54 -1.88
C CYS A 97 9.79 -4.03 -1.97
N SER A 98 10.88 -4.36 -2.66
CA SER A 98 11.41 -5.73 -2.62
C SER A 98 12.29 -5.96 -1.39
N ALA A 99 13.30 -5.10 -1.17
CA ALA A 99 14.21 -5.19 -0.02
C ALA A 99 13.82 -4.27 1.16
N GLY A 100 12.78 -3.46 1.00
CA GLY A 100 12.30 -2.53 2.05
C GLY A 100 13.20 -1.34 2.35
N ILE A 101 14.23 -1.06 1.52
CA ILE A 101 15.21 0.00 1.78
C ILE A 101 15.19 1.15 0.77
N GLY A 102 15.37 0.89 -0.53
CA GLY A 102 15.59 1.94 -1.53
C GLY A 102 14.35 2.79 -1.79
N ARG A 103 13.39 2.24 -2.53
CA ARG A 103 12.14 2.94 -2.88
C ARG A 103 11.32 3.33 -1.64
N SER A 104 11.31 2.44 -0.64
CA SER A 104 10.68 2.69 0.66
C SER A 104 11.31 3.88 1.38
N GLY A 105 12.65 3.93 1.46
CA GLY A 105 13.39 5.03 2.07
C GLY A 105 13.18 6.34 1.33
N THR A 106 13.19 6.34 -0.01
CA THR A 106 12.87 7.53 -0.81
C THR A 106 11.45 8.04 -0.52
N PHE A 107 10.46 7.16 -0.41
CA PHE A 107 9.08 7.55 -0.06
C PHE A 107 9.03 8.25 1.31
N CYS A 108 9.56 7.62 2.35
CA CYS A 108 9.54 8.15 3.70
C CYS A 108 10.36 9.45 3.84
N LEU A 109 11.52 9.53 3.17
CA LEU A 109 12.39 10.70 3.21
C LEU A 109 11.70 11.92 2.61
N VAL A 110 11.12 11.79 1.41
CA VAL A 110 10.46 12.92 0.74
C VAL A 110 9.23 13.36 1.54
N ASP A 111 8.43 12.40 2.03
CA ASP A 111 7.28 12.71 2.89
C ASP A 111 7.70 13.49 4.15
N THR A 112 8.70 13.00 4.87
CA THR A 112 9.18 13.64 6.10
C THR A 112 9.72 15.04 5.82
N CYS A 113 10.55 15.22 4.79
CA CYS A 113 11.09 16.52 4.42
C CYS A 113 9.99 17.53 4.08
N LEU A 114 8.92 17.10 3.40
CA LEU A 114 7.77 17.96 3.07
C LEU A 114 6.89 18.31 4.28
N LEU A 115 6.98 17.60 5.41
CA LEU A 115 6.29 17.98 6.66
C LEU A 115 7.05 19.05 7.45
N LEU A 116 8.36 19.19 7.23
CA LEU A 116 9.23 20.07 7.99
C LEU A 116 9.31 21.50 7.40
N VAL A 117 8.75 21.70 6.20
CA VAL A 117 8.66 23.00 5.52
C VAL A 117 7.26 23.56 5.68
#